data_AF-A0A660UPT9-F1
#
_entry.id   AF-A0A660UPT9-F1
#
_cell.length_a   1.000
_cell.length_b   1.000
_cell.length_c   1.000
_cell.angle_alpha   90.00
_cell.angle_beta   90.00
_cell.angle_gamma   90.00
#
_symmetry.space_group_name_H-M   'P 1'
#
loop_
_entity.id
_entity.type
_entity.pdbx_description
1 polymer ?
#
loop_
_entity_poly.entity_id
_entity_poly.type
_entity_poly.pdbx_seq_one_letter_code
_entity_poly.pdbx_strand_id
1 'polypeptide(L)'
;MKTQKTIMLVITLALCATTYVQAASESSLQFITIDKPIQWVAGEPDRGTLAQGDIHPTHAATLYLKGKRILPDFKDSKFINSLLSNSEGQQLSKKQVEFINSEVYFRQEGDFGKSKYDHYQFKLYGVSKEDTEQMVKTFIQYFVENAQNDSDVIKPVLPVFQEQLVFYKTELSELLQKDKEISDKLKEELRSEICSSIEEAQRRFSDFNQKENALFVESAGIKAQLEEIGQTLDRIGQDDNKTLRAKLEEKMNGLNIELAGVEAKSRESRMWGSRIMRPIHLSNKLEKSKAEVDFVKNEVSQIEQIIEQLKSQLAKPNMMQPIIYENEIKVFPVK
;
A
#
# COMPACT_ATOMS: atom_id res chain seq x y z
N MET A 1 -48.56 -33.39 -7.53
CA MET A 1 -48.63 -33.43 -6.05
C MET A 1 -47.21 -33.30 -5.49
N LYS A 2 -47.08 -32.58 -4.37
CA LYS A 2 -45.86 -32.09 -3.68
C LYS A 2 -45.39 -30.70 -4.14
N THR A 3 -46.08 -29.65 -3.70
CA THR A 3 -45.84 -28.82 -2.48
C THR A 3 -44.65 -27.88 -2.64
N GLN A 4 -44.87 -26.61 -3.04
CA GLN A 4 -45.11 -25.48 -2.11
C GLN A 4 -44.10 -25.42 -0.96
N LYS A 5 -42.89 -24.90 -1.21
CA LYS A 5 -41.97 -24.34 -0.20
C LYS A 5 -40.99 -23.34 -0.82
N THR A 6 -41.49 -22.20 -1.31
CA THR A 6 -40.64 -21.01 -1.56
C THR A 6 -41.44 -19.71 -1.43
N ILE A 7 -42.20 -19.55 -0.34
CA ILE A 7 -42.76 -18.25 0.07
C ILE A 7 -42.68 -18.20 1.59
N MET A 8 -41.51 -17.83 2.12
CA MET A 8 -41.29 -17.38 3.50
C MET A 8 -39.80 -17.05 3.65
N LEU A 9 -39.37 -15.84 3.27
CA LEU A 9 -38.29 -15.10 3.96
C LEU A 9 -38.01 -13.68 3.42
N VAL A 10 -39.01 -12.87 3.04
CA VAL A 10 -38.80 -11.41 2.79
C VAL A 10 -39.92 -10.55 3.38
N ILE A 11 -40.59 -11.03 4.44
CA ILE A 11 -41.50 -10.23 5.27
C ILE A 11 -41.02 -10.33 6.72
N THR A 12 -39.82 -9.81 6.96
CA THR A 12 -39.33 -9.42 8.30
C THR A 12 -38.30 -8.29 8.13
N LEU A 13 -38.68 -7.26 7.36
CA LEU A 13 -38.00 -5.96 7.29
C LEU A 13 -39.00 -4.79 7.40
N ALA A 14 -40.17 -5.07 8.00
CA ALA A 14 -41.07 -4.08 8.55
C ALA A 14 -41.17 -4.38 10.05
N LEU A 15 -40.89 -3.36 10.88
CA LEU A 15 -40.87 -3.36 12.36
C LEU A 15 -39.53 -3.70 13.03
N CYS A 16 -38.53 -2.84 12.78
CA CYS A 16 -37.42 -2.38 13.66
C CYS A 16 -36.38 -1.74 12.71
N ALA A 17 -36.23 -0.43 12.52
CA ALA A 17 -36.48 0.68 13.41
C ALA A 17 -36.89 1.92 12.58
N THR A 18 -38.20 2.17 12.52
CA THR A 18 -38.70 3.55 12.58
C THR A 18 -38.64 3.99 14.04
N THR A 19 -37.43 4.12 14.57
CA THR A 19 -37.18 5.25 15.46
C THR A 19 -36.61 6.30 14.53
N TYR A 20 -37.49 7.18 14.08
CA TYR A 20 -37.10 8.58 13.93
C TYR A 20 -36.16 8.87 15.09
N VAL A 21 -34.87 9.04 14.80
CA VAL A 21 -34.07 9.96 15.62
C VAL A 21 -34.71 11.29 15.28
N GLN A 22 -35.78 11.55 16.01
CA GLN A 22 -36.22 12.86 16.43
C GLN A 22 -34.98 13.73 16.40
N ALA A 23 -35.00 14.72 15.50
CA ALA A 23 -34.08 15.84 15.50
C ALA A 23 -33.66 16.05 16.95
N ALA A 24 -32.38 15.87 17.25
CA ALA A 24 -31.87 15.94 18.61
C ALA A 24 -32.40 17.25 19.19
N SER A 25 -33.47 17.12 19.97
CA SER A 25 -34.18 18.20 20.59
C SER A 25 -33.25 18.64 21.67
N GLU A 26 -32.48 19.70 21.43
CA GLU A 26 -31.82 20.53 22.45
C GLU A 26 -31.43 19.75 23.71
N SER A 27 -30.70 18.63 23.57
CA SER A 27 -30.12 17.96 24.72
C SER A 27 -28.97 18.87 25.13
N SER A 28 -29.27 19.80 26.04
CA SER A 28 -28.33 20.79 26.54
C SER A 28 -27.02 20.09 26.90
N LEU A 29 -25.95 20.44 26.20
CA LEU A 29 -24.59 20.01 26.49
C LEU A 29 -24.33 20.09 27.99
N GLN A 30 -23.94 18.97 28.62
CA GLN A 30 -23.69 18.92 30.05
C GLN A 30 -22.20 19.11 30.32
N PHE A 31 -21.86 20.19 31.04
CA PHE A 31 -20.50 20.45 31.49
C PHE A 31 -20.31 19.92 32.90
N ILE A 32 -19.47 18.90 33.03
CA ILE A 32 -19.15 18.23 34.30
C ILE A 32 -17.77 18.70 34.74
N THR A 33 -17.69 19.44 35.85
CA THR A 33 -16.41 19.82 36.44
C THR A 33 -15.82 18.66 37.23
N ILE A 34 -14.55 18.35 36.99
CA ILE A 34 -13.81 17.31 37.71
C ILE A 34 -12.62 17.99 38.38
N ASP A 35 -12.61 18.00 39.72
CA ASP A 35 -11.60 18.71 40.54
C ASP A 35 -10.19 18.12 40.46
N LYS A 36 -9.99 17.06 39.67
CA LYS A 36 -8.69 16.45 39.44
C LYS A 36 -7.95 17.24 38.37
N PRO A 37 -6.84 17.92 38.70
CA PRO A 37 -6.11 18.70 37.71
C PRO A 37 -5.47 17.81 36.66
N ILE A 38 -5.42 18.32 35.44
CA ILE A 38 -4.69 17.72 34.33
C ILE A 38 -3.48 18.59 33.97
N GLN A 39 -2.43 17.95 33.49
CA GLN A 39 -1.25 18.66 33.03
C GLN A 39 -1.54 19.33 31.69
N TRP A 40 -1.19 20.61 31.56
CA TRP A 40 -1.13 21.23 30.25
C TRP A 40 0.01 20.63 29.45
N VAL A 41 -0.33 19.98 28.34
CA VAL A 41 0.67 19.47 27.40
C VAL A 41 0.77 20.48 26.27
N ALA A 42 1.67 21.46 26.44
CA ALA A 42 2.18 22.23 25.30
C ALA A 42 2.80 21.24 24.29
N GLY A 43 2.68 21.53 22.99
CA GLY A 43 2.98 20.62 21.89
C GLY A 43 4.36 19.93 21.94
N GLU A 44 4.46 18.84 21.17
CA GLU A 44 5.53 17.83 21.03
C GLU A 44 6.93 18.10 21.64
N PRO A 45 7.56 17.06 22.26
CA PRO A 45 8.88 17.14 22.91
C PRO A 45 10.01 17.69 22.03
N ASP A 46 9.90 17.58 20.70
CA ASP A 46 10.99 17.88 19.77
C ASP A 46 11.16 19.38 19.47
N ARG A 47 10.33 20.28 20.01
CA ARG A 47 10.41 21.72 19.69
C ARG A 47 10.40 22.69 20.87
N GLY A 48 10.82 22.27 22.06
CA GLY A 48 11.55 23.14 23.02
C GLY A 48 10.95 24.49 23.47
N THR A 49 9.75 24.88 23.03
CA THR A 49 9.09 26.12 23.46
C THR A 49 7.82 25.74 24.20
N LEU A 50 7.96 25.62 25.53
CA LEU A 50 6.89 26.01 26.45
C LEU A 50 6.38 27.36 25.96
N ALA A 51 5.07 27.51 25.82
CA ALA A 51 4.50 28.74 25.27
C ALA A 51 5.01 29.94 26.10
N GLN A 52 5.63 30.89 25.41
CA GLN A 52 6.22 32.08 26.01
C GLN A 52 5.20 33.21 25.90
N GLY A 53 4.27 33.26 26.85
CA GLY A 53 3.26 34.31 26.96
C GLY A 53 2.78 34.47 28.40
N ASP A 54 2.29 35.67 28.75
CA ASP A 54 1.73 35.94 30.09
C ASP A 54 0.34 35.31 30.30
N ILE A 55 -0.20 34.64 29.28
CA ILE A 55 -1.55 34.08 29.27
C ILE A 55 -1.47 32.56 29.29
N HIS A 56 -1.90 31.95 30.39
CA HIS A 56 -1.88 30.50 30.56
C HIS A 56 -3.29 29.92 30.74
N PRO A 57 -3.53 28.69 30.28
CA PRO A 57 -4.82 28.05 30.50
C PRO A 57 -4.97 27.66 31.98
N THR A 58 -6.14 27.93 32.54
CA THR A 58 -6.49 27.51 33.91
C THR A 58 -7.37 26.28 33.92
N HIS A 59 -8.03 25.98 32.80
CA HIS A 59 -8.95 24.86 32.64
C HIS A 59 -8.79 24.22 31.26
N ALA A 60 -9.19 22.95 31.15
CA ALA A 60 -9.36 22.30 29.86
C ALA A 60 -10.59 21.40 29.85
N ALA A 61 -11.25 21.35 28.71
CA ALA A 61 -12.35 20.44 28.43
C ALA A 61 -11.87 19.24 27.63
N THR A 62 -12.36 18.05 27.97
CA THR A 62 -12.25 16.86 27.12
C THR A 62 -13.56 16.67 26.36
N LEU A 63 -13.47 16.70 25.04
CA LEU A 63 -14.57 16.51 24.10
C LEU A 63 -14.35 15.21 23.32
N TYR A 64 -15.39 14.38 23.21
CA TYR A 64 -15.41 13.18 22.39
C TYR A 64 -16.38 13.35 21.23
N LEU A 65 -15.85 13.51 20.03
CA LEU A 65 -16.63 13.73 18.81
C LEU A 65 -16.77 12.41 18.04
N LYS A 66 -18.00 11.94 17.85
CA LYS A 66 -18.29 10.68 17.15
C LYS A 66 -18.15 10.82 15.64
N GLY A 67 -17.62 9.78 15.02
CA GLY A 67 -17.62 9.58 13.58
C GLY A 67 -16.31 9.93 12.89
N LYS A 68 -16.19 9.46 11.65
CA LYS A 68 -15.03 9.73 10.77
C LYS A 68 -15.29 11.03 10.00
N ARG A 69 -14.63 12.09 10.43
CA ARG A 69 -14.67 13.44 9.83
C ARG A 69 -13.31 13.78 9.23
N ILE A 70 -13.33 14.61 8.20
CA ILE A 70 -12.12 15.28 7.72
C ILE A 70 -11.85 16.40 8.74
N LEU A 71 -10.75 16.27 9.48
CA LEU A 71 -10.34 17.30 10.42
C LEU A 71 -9.59 18.40 9.65
N PRO A 72 -9.84 19.69 9.93
CA PRO A 72 -9.07 20.76 9.31
C PRO A 72 -7.62 20.69 9.76
N ASP A 73 -6.72 21.33 9.00
CA ASP A 73 -5.42 21.67 9.56
C ASP A 73 -5.64 22.71 10.66
N PHE A 74 -5.49 22.20 11.86
CA PHE A 74 -5.67 22.86 13.12
C PHE A 74 -4.70 24.00 13.38
N LYS A 75 -3.63 24.11 12.59
CA LYS A 75 -2.66 25.22 12.61
C LYS A 75 -2.90 26.23 11.48
N ASP A 76 -3.84 25.97 10.58
CA ASP A 76 -4.16 26.89 9.48
C ASP A 76 -4.84 28.15 10.03
N SER A 77 -4.31 29.31 9.65
CA SER A 77 -4.92 30.62 9.87
C SER A 77 -6.39 30.68 9.46
N LYS A 78 -6.80 29.95 8.41
CA LYS A 78 -8.20 29.88 7.99
C LYS A 78 -9.08 29.19 9.02
N PHE A 79 -8.59 28.10 9.62
CA PHE A 79 -9.29 27.42 10.71
C PHE A 79 -9.45 28.34 11.91
N ILE A 80 -8.37 28.98 12.35
CA ILE A 80 -8.39 29.93 13.48
C ILE A 80 -9.38 31.07 13.22
N ASN A 81 -9.32 31.67 12.04
CA ASN A 81 -10.23 32.76 11.67
C ASN A 81 -11.69 32.31 11.70
N SER A 82 -12.01 31.15 11.10
CA SER A 82 -13.37 30.59 11.11
C SER A 82 -13.85 30.24 12.53
N LEU A 83 -12.94 29.75 13.39
CA LEU A 83 -13.24 29.46 14.79
C LEU A 83 -13.58 30.74 15.56
N LEU A 84 -12.80 31.80 15.40
CA LEU A 84 -13.00 33.07 16.10
C LEU A 84 -14.16 33.89 15.52
N SER A 85 -14.49 33.73 14.24
CA SER A 85 -15.55 34.50 13.58
C SER A 85 -16.95 33.92 13.75
N ASN A 86 -17.09 32.65 14.16
CA ASN A 86 -18.40 32.02 14.34
C ASN A 86 -19.19 32.61 15.52
N SER A 87 -20.50 32.34 15.57
CA SER A 87 -21.41 32.97 16.54
C SER A 87 -21.04 32.74 18.01
N GLU A 88 -20.44 31.60 18.32
CA GLU A 88 -19.95 31.25 19.66
C GLU A 88 -18.54 31.81 19.91
N GLY A 89 -17.70 31.88 18.88
CA GLY A 89 -16.32 32.38 18.95
C GLY A 89 -16.25 33.88 19.25
N GLN A 90 -17.22 34.65 18.77
CA GLN A 90 -17.35 36.09 19.08
C GLN A 90 -17.65 36.38 20.55
N GLN A 91 -18.04 35.37 21.33
CA GLN A 91 -18.33 35.49 22.77
C GLN A 91 -17.11 35.16 23.65
N LEU A 92 -16.00 34.71 23.07
CA LEU A 92 -14.77 34.42 23.81
C LEU A 92 -14.21 35.71 24.43
N SER A 93 -13.62 35.60 25.62
CA SER A 93 -12.96 36.75 26.25
C SER A 93 -11.76 37.22 25.42
N LYS A 94 -11.38 38.50 25.55
CA LYS A 94 -10.18 39.03 24.86
C LYS A 94 -8.92 38.22 25.18
N LYS A 95 -8.78 37.77 26.43
CA LYS A 95 -7.65 36.94 26.87
C LYS A 95 -7.66 35.57 26.19
N GLN A 96 -8.83 34.97 26.01
CA GLN A 96 -8.97 33.71 25.29
C GLN A 96 -8.66 33.85 23.80
N VAL A 97 -9.08 34.95 23.17
CA VAL A 97 -8.73 35.25 21.77
C VAL A 97 -7.23 35.45 21.61
N GLU A 98 -6.58 36.19 22.51
CA GLU A 98 -5.12 36.35 22.53
C GLU A 98 -4.42 35.00 22.71
N PHE A 99 -4.89 34.15 23.63
CA PHE A 99 -4.38 32.80 23.85
C PHE A 99 -4.48 31.91 22.60
N ILE A 100 -5.62 31.90 21.90
CA ILE A 100 -5.82 31.14 20.66
C ILE A 100 -4.86 31.59 19.55
N ASN A 101 -4.60 32.89 19.44
CA ASN A 101 -3.71 33.43 18.40
C ASN A 101 -2.22 33.23 18.73
N SER A 102 -1.86 32.99 20.00
CA SER A 102 -0.47 32.93 20.45
C SER A 102 0.04 31.53 20.78
N GLU A 103 -0.84 30.58 21.13
CA GLU A 103 -0.43 29.31 21.74
C GLU A 103 -1.14 28.07 21.18
N VAL A 104 -0.82 26.89 21.74
CA VAL A 104 -1.52 25.63 21.47
C VAL A 104 -2.82 25.60 22.30
N TYR A 105 -3.90 26.10 21.72
CA TYR A 105 -5.21 26.21 22.37
C TYR A 105 -6.01 24.89 22.40
N PHE A 106 -5.49 23.81 21.81
CA PHE A 106 -6.08 22.48 21.86
C PHE A 106 -5.10 21.36 21.48
N ARG A 107 -5.49 20.12 21.81
CA ARG A 107 -4.78 18.89 21.45
C ARG A 107 -5.75 17.81 21.02
N GLN A 108 -5.49 17.19 19.88
CA GLN A 108 -6.13 15.92 19.52
C GLN A 108 -5.40 14.76 20.25
N GLU A 109 -6.13 13.95 20.99
CA GLU A 109 -5.61 12.75 21.64
C GLU A 109 -6.28 11.52 21.02
N GLY A 110 -5.51 10.54 20.55
CA GLY A 110 -6.03 9.27 20.05
C GLY A 110 -5.77 9.00 18.57
N ASP A 111 -5.52 7.72 18.30
CA ASP A 111 -5.04 7.15 17.05
C ASP A 111 -6.20 6.61 16.20
N PHE A 112 -6.10 6.78 14.88
CA PHE A 112 -6.97 6.10 13.92
C PHE A 112 -6.83 4.57 14.10
N GLY A 113 -7.96 3.87 14.23
CA GLY A 113 -8.03 2.42 13.97
C GLY A 113 -7.84 1.44 15.13
N LYS A 114 -7.68 1.90 16.40
CA LYS A 114 -7.55 0.98 17.56
C LYS A 114 -8.55 1.19 18.70
N SER A 115 -9.25 2.32 18.75
CA SER A 115 -10.26 2.55 19.77
C SER A 115 -11.56 1.84 19.37
N LYS A 116 -12.13 1.05 20.29
CA LYS A 116 -13.44 0.36 20.15
C LYS A 116 -14.60 1.30 19.82
N TYR A 117 -14.39 2.61 19.87
CA TYR A 117 -15.45 3.59 19.99
C TYR A 117 -15.66 4.49 18.77
N ASP A 118 -14.80 4.58 17.75
CA ASP A 118 -15.03 5.46 16.57
C ASP A 118 -15.28 6.96 16.96
N HIS A 119 -14.54 7.48 17.95
CA HIS A 119 -14.58 8.90 18.35
C HIS A 119 -13.19 9.54 18.25
N TYR A 120 -13.14 10.82 17.88
CA TYR A 120 -12.01 11.71 18.12
C TYR A 120 -12.09 12.27 19.53
N GLN A 121 -10.97 12.28 20.25
CA GLN A 121 -10.87 12.96 21.53
C GLN A 121 -10.06 14.26 21.36
N PHE A 122 -10.62 15.36 21.86
CA PHE A 122 -10.00 16.67 21.87
C PHE A 122 -9.87 17.16 23.30
N LYS A 123 -8.74 17.80 23.60
CA LYS A 123 -8.55 18.66 24.77
C LYS A 123 -8.57 20.11 24.33
N LEU A 124 -9.53 20.88 24.80
CA LEU A 124 -9.72 22.30 24.48
C LEU A 124 -9.36 23.12 25.71
N TYR A 125 -8.40 24.05 25.60
CA TYR A 125 -7.89 24.81 26.74
C TYR A 125 -8.53 26.20 26.83
N GLY A 126 -8.78 26.66 28.05
CA GLY A 126 -9.28 28.01 28.31
C GLY A 126 -8.58 28.69 29.48
N VAL A 127 -8.46 30.01 29.39
CA VAL A 127 -7.85 30.87 30.43
C VAL A 127 -8.73 31.03 31.67
N SER A 128 -10.00 30.65 31.57
CA SER A 128 -10.97 30.52 32.66
C SER A 128 -11.86 29.29 32.43
N LYS A 129 -12.67 28.93 33.43
CA LYS A 129 -13.66 27.86 33.26
C LYS A 129 -14.69 28.27 32.20
N GLU A 130 -15.17 29.50 32.28
CA GLU A 130 -16.16 30.08 31.37
C GLU A 130 -15.62 30.12 29.93
N ASP A 131 -14.37 30.55 29.74
CA ASP A 131 -13.71 30.52 28.42
C ASP A 131 -13.51 29.10 27.90
N THR A 132 -13.29 28.12 28.78
CA THR A 132 -13.17 26.72 28.38
C THR A 132 -14.51 26.16 27.88
N GLU A 133 -15.60 26.44 28.60
CA GLU A 133 -16.95 26.06 28.17
C GLU A 133 -17.34 26.76 26.85
N GLN A 134 -16.98 28.04 26.71
CA GLN A 134 -17.22 28.80 25.49
C GLN A 134 -16.37 28.31 24.32
N MET A 135 -15.11 27.90 24.57
CA MET A 135 -14.24 27.30 23.57
C MET A 135 -14.80 25.98 23.04
N VAL A 136 -15.39 25.15 23.92
CA VAL A 136 -16.08 23.92 23.50
C VAL A 136 -17.24 24.22 22.56
N LYS A 137 -18.11 25.17 22.93
CA LYS A 137 -19.22 25.59 22.07
C LYS A 137 -18.73 26.13 20.73
N THR A 138 -17.71 26.98 20.75
CA THR A 138 -17.06 27.54 19.56
C THR A 138 -16.53 26.45 18.63
N PHE A 139 -15.87 25.44 19.20
CA PHE A 139 -15.32 24.32 18.44
C PHE A 139 -16.42 23.43 17.83
N ILE A 140 -17.49 23.17 18.59
CA ILE A 140 -18.67 22.43 18.08
C ILE A 140 -19.35 23.22 16.97
N GLN A 141 -19.58 24.52 17.18
CA GLN A 141 -20.23 25.42 16.22
C GLN A 141 -19.44 25.51 14.91
N TYR A 142 -18.10 25.50 14.97
CA TYR A 142 -17.28 25.38 13.78
C TYR A 142 -17.68 24.15 12.95
N PHE A 143 -17.84 22.97 13.55
CA PHE A 143 -18.26 21.78 12.79
C PHE A 143 -19.72 21.84 12.32
N VAL A 144 -20.60 22.56 13.02
CA VAL A 144 -21.99 22.78 12.59
C VAL A 144 -22.03 23.67 11.34
N GLU A 145 -21.31 24.79 11.36
CA GLU A 145 -21.29 25.77 10.25
C GLU A 145 -20.50 25.26 9.05
N ASN A 146 -19.43 24.51 9.31
CA ASN A 146 -18.55 23.95 8.28
C ASN A 146 -18.92 22.51 7.92
N ALA A 147 -20.10 22.04 8.34
CA ALA A 147 -20.57 20.70 8.03
C ALA A 147 -20.75 20.49 6.51
N GLN A 148 -21.13 21.56 5.81
CA GLN A 148 -21.22 21.60 4.35
C GLN A 148 -19.82 21.50 3.69
N ASN A 149 -18.76 21.98 4.35
CA ASN A 149 -17.39 21.94 3.80
C ASN A 149 -16.88 20.51 3.63
N ASP A 150 -17.27 19.57 4.48
CA ASP A 150 -16.92 18.15 4.28
C ASP A 150 -17.50 17.65 2.95
N SER A 151 -18.74 18.02 2.62
CA SER A 151 -19.35 17.69 1.33
C SER A 151 -18.63 18.38 0.18
N ASP A 152 -18.24 19.64 0.33
CA ASP A 152 -17.55 20.41 -0.71
C ASP A 152 -16.09 20.00 -0.91
N VAL A 153 -15.47 19.34 0.07
CA VAL A 153 -14.17 18.67 -0.07
C VAL A 153 -14.33 17.29 -0.70
N ILE A 154 -15.35 16.51 -0.33
CA ILE A 154 -15.56 15.16 -0.86
C ILE A 154 -16.03 15.18 -2.32
N LYS A 155 -16.93 16.10 -2.70
CA LYS A 155 -17.48 16.22 -4.07
C LYS A 155 -16.42 16.29 -5.18
N PRO A 156 -15.35 17.10 -5.09
CA PRO A 156 -14.31 17.15 -6.11
C PRO A 156 -13.33 15.96 -6.02
N VAL A 157 -13.16 15.34 -4.85
CA VAL A 157 -12.23 14.22 -4.64
C VAL A 157 -12.82 12.89 -5.13
N LEU A 158 -14.13 12.69 -5.00
CA LEU A 158 -14.81 11.45 -5.39
C LEU A 158 -14.64 11.12 -6.89
N PRO A 159 -14.82 12.05 -7.85
CA PRO A 159 -14.54 11.81 -9.26
C PRO A 159 -13.09 11.39 -9.53
N VAL A 160 -12.11 11.96 -8.81
CA VAL A 160 -10.69 11.59 -8.96
C VAL A 160 -10.47 10.12 -8.61
N PHE A 161 -11.03 9.65 -7.49
CA PHE A 161 -10.95 8.22 -7.14
C PHE A 161 -11.72 7.33 -8.12
N GLN A 162 -12.85 7.80 -8.66
CA GLN A 162 -13.60 7.06 -9.69
C GLN A 162 -12.79 6.91 -10.98
N GLU A 163 -12.11 7.96 -11.43
CA GLU A 163 -11.20 7.91 -12.59
C GLU A 163 -10.02 6.97 -12.33
N GLN A 164 -9.40 7.03 -11.16
CA GLN A 164 -8.35 6.10 -10.75
C GLN A 164 -8.84 4.65 -10.73
N LEU A 165 -10.07 4.40 -10.25
CA LEU A 165 -10.65 3.06 -10.27
C LEU A 165 -10.84 2.53 -11.69
N VAL A 166 -11.28 3.38 -12.63
CA VAL A 166 -11.43 3.01 -14.04
C VAL A 166 -10.07 2.68 -14.66
N PHE A 167 -9.05 3.50 -14.37
CA PHE A 167 -7.67 3.26 -14.81
C PHE A 167 -7.17 1.88 -14.34
N TYR A 168 -7.19 1.61 -13.03
CA TYR A 168 -6.69 0.34 -12.49
C TYR A 168 -7.52 -0.87 -12.91
N LYS A 169 -8.84 -0.73 -13.12
CA LYS A 169 -9.66 -1.81 -13.68
C LYS A 169 -9.29 -2.14 -15.12
N THR A 170 -8.96 -1.13 -15.92
CA THR A 170 -8.49 -1.31 -17.30
C THR A 170 -7.13 -2.02 -17.30
N GLU A 171 -6.18 -1.50 -16.51
CA GLU A 171 -4.86 -2.11 -16.36
C GLU A 171 -4.94 -3.56 -15.87
N LEU A 172 -5.79 -3.84 -14.88
CA LEU A 172 -6.02 -5.21 -14.39
C LEU A 172 -6.52 -6.14 -15.49
N SER A 173 -7.43 -5.68 -16.35
CA SER A 173 -7.93 -6.46 -17.47
C SER A 173 -6.84 -6.79 -18.48
N GLU A 174 -5.99 -5.82 -18.82
CA GLU A 174 -4.85 -6.02 -19.72
C GLU A 174 -3.81 -6.97 -19.13
N LEU A 175 -3.50 -6.83 -17.84
CA LEU A 175 -2.59 -7.73 -17.13
C LEU A 175 -3.12 -9.16 -17.07
N LEU A 176 -4.42 -9.36 -16.80
CA LEU A 176 -5.05 -10.68 -16.81
C LEU A 176 -5.01 -11.33 -18.19
N GLN A 177 -5.18 -10.56 -19.26
CA GLN A 177 -5.03 -11.07 -20.63
C GLN A 177 -3.59 -11.49 -20.90
N LYS A 178 -2.62 -10.65 -20.55
CA LYS A 178 -1.18 -10.95 -20.71
C LYS A 178 -0.75 -12.17 -19.88
N ASP A 179 -1.22 -12.29 -18.65
CA ASP A 179 -0.97 -13.45 -17.77
C ASP A 179 -1.49 -14.74 -18.42
N LYS A 180 -2.72 -14.70 -18.95
CA LYS A 180 -3.31 -15.83 -19.70
C LYS A 180 -2.48 -16.20 -20.92
N GLU A 181 -2.06 -15.24 -21.74
CA GLU A 181 -1.21 -15.48 -22.91
C GLU A 181 0.14 -16.11 -22.53
N ILE A 182 0.77 -15.67 -21.45
CA ILE A 182 2.02 -16.25 -20.94
C ILE A 182 1.78 -17.67 -20.45
N SER A 183 0.71 -17.89 -19.67
CA SER A 183 0.32 -19.22 -19.16
C SER A 183 0.06 -20.20 -20.31
N ASP A 184 -0.64 -19.77 -21.37
CA ASP A 184 -0.96 -20.62 -22.50
C ASP A 184 0.30 -20.98 -23.31
N LYS A 185 1.21 -20.01 -23.54
CA LYS A 185 2.54 -20.27 -24.12
C LYS A 185 3.38 -21.23 -23.27
N LEU A 186 3.33 -21.08 -21.94
CA LEU A 186 4.04 -21.97 -21.03
C LEU A 186 3.51 -23.40 -21.13
N LYS A 187 2.19 -23.57 -21.18
CA LYS A 187 1.57 -24.89 -21.37
C LYS A 187 1.93 -25.51 -22.72
N GLU A 188 2.03 -24.72 -23.78
CA GLU A 188 2.45 -25.19 -25.10
C GLU A 188 3.90 -25.68 -25.08
N GLU A 189 4.82 -24.90 -24.51
CA GLU A 189 6.23 -25.29 -24.37
C GLU A 189 6.40 -26.54 -23.49
N LEU A 190 5.62 -26.68 -22.41
CA LEU A 190 5.61 -27.87 -21.54
C LEU A 190 4.90 -29.10 -22.15
N ARG A 191 4.14 -28.94 -23.24
CA ARG A 191 3.57 -30.06 -24.01
C ARG A 191 4.54 -30.59 -25.07
N SER A 192 5.65 -29.88 -25.31
CA SER A 192 6.68 -30.35 -26.22
C SER A 192 7.38 -31.59 -25.66
N GLU A 193 8.01 -32.39 -26.54
CA GLU A 193 8.79 -33.59 -26.15
C GLU A 193 10.03 -33.25 -25.27
N ILE A 194 10.28 -31.97 -25.01
CA ILE A 194 11.52 -31.47 -24.40
C ILE A 194 11.46 -31.54 -22.86
N CYS A 195 10.33 -31.21 -22.25
CA CYS A 195 10.12 -31.26 -20.80
C CYS A 195 8.63 -31.20 -20.47
N SER A 196 8.20 -31.96 -19.45
CA SER A 196 6.81 -32.06 -19.01
C SER A 196 6.46 -31.16 -17.82
N SER A 197 7.46 -30.64 -17.10
CA SER A 197 7.29 -29.68 -16.00
C SER A 197 8.44 -28.66 -15.93
N ILE A 198 8.26 -27.63 -15.10
CA ILE A 198 9.29 -26.60 -14.86
C ILE A 198 10.47 -27.17 -14.06
N GLU A 199 10.20 -28.05 -13.09
CA GLU A 199 11.22 -28.74 -12.32
C GLU A 199 12.06 -29.64 -13.23
N GLU A 200 11.40 -30.35 -14.18
CA GLU A 200 12.10 -31.13 -15.19
C GLU A 200 12.95 -30.24 -16.11
N ALA A 201 12.41 -29.10 -16.55
CA ALA A 201 13.16 -28.15 -17.36
C ALA A 201 14.41 -27.63 -16.62
N GLN A 202 14.27 -27.25 -15.35
CA GLN A 202 15.39 -26.80 -14.51
C GLN A 202 16.45 -27.88 -14.32
N ARG A 203 16.02 -29.11 -14.03
CA ARG A 203 16.93 -30.26 -13.90
C ARG A 203 17.68 -30.53 -15.20
N ARG A 204 16.96 -30.66 -16.32
CA ARG A 204 17.57 -30.90 -17.64
C ARG A 204 18.53 -29.77 -18.01
N PHE A 205 18.16 -28.51 -17.75
CA PHE A 205 19.06 -27.37 -18.01
C PHE A 205 20.36 -27.46 -17.21
N SER A 206 20.29 -27.86 -15.94
CA SER A 206 21.49 -28.13 -15.12
C SER A 206 22.35 -29.26 -15.72
N ASP A 207 21.73 -30.36 -16.13
CA ASP A 207 22.42 -31.50 -16.75
C ASP A 207 23.11 -31.08 -18.07
N PHE A 208 22.44 -30.25 -18.89
CA PHE A 208 23.01 -29.70 -20.12
C PHE A 208 24.18 -28.76 -19.86
N ASN A 209 24.10 -27.89 -18.84
CA ASN A 209 25.22 -27.02 -18.48
C ASN A 209 26.43 -27.82 -17.98
N GLN A 210 26.21 -28.88 -17.21
CA GLN A 210 27.30 -29.77 -16.79
C GLN A 210 27.95 -30.46 -17.99
N LYS A 211 27.13 -30.99 -18.91
CA LYS A 211 27.63 -31.61 -20.15
C LYS A 211 28.37 -30.62 -21.04
N GLU A 212 27.88 -29.39 -21.17
CA GLU A 212 28.56 -28.34 -21.95
C GLU A 212 29.92 -28.00 -21.34
N ASN A 213 30.00 -27.88 -20.01
CA ASN A 213 31.28 -27.64 -19.32
C ASN A 213 32.26 -28.79 -19.54
N ALA A 214 31.81 -30.04 -19.49
CA ALA A 214 32.65 -31.20 -19.77
C ALA A 214 33.19 -31.18 -21.21
N LEU A 215 32.33 -30.92 -22.19
CA LEU A 215 32.72 -30.80 -23.61
C LEU A 215 33.66 -29.62 -23.85
N PHE A 216 33.51 -28.53 -23.11
CA PHE A 216 34.41 -27.37 -23.17
C PHE A 216 35.82 -27.75 -22.70
N VAL A 217 35.93 -28.46 -21.57
CA VAL A 217 37.22 -28.96 -21.05
C VAL A 217 37.85 -29.96 -22.00
N GLU A 218 37.07 -30.89 -22.56
CA GLU A 218 37.53 -31.88 -23.54
C GLU A 218 38.07 -31.20 -24.80
N SER A 219 37.34 -30.23 -25.36
CA SER A 219 37.78 -29.44 -26.52
C SER A 219 39.09 -28.70 -26.24
N ALA A 220 39.24 -28.10 -25.05
CA ALA A 220 40.47 -27.42 -24.64
C ALA A 220 41.65 -28.40 -24.53
N GLY A 221 41.43 -29.60 -23.97
CA GLY A 221 42.44 -30.65 -23.89
C GLY A 221 42.92 -31.12 -25.27
N ILE A 222 42.00 -31.36 -26.21
CA ILE A 222 42.34 -31.76 -27.58
C ILE A 222 43.12 -30.64 -28.30
N LYS A 223 42.70 -29.38 -28.12
CA LYS A 223 43.40 -28.22 -28.69
C LYS A 223 44.84 -28.09 -28.19
N ALA A 224 45.06 -28.31 -26.89
CA ALA A 224 46.41 -28.32 -26.32
C ALA A 224 47.28 -29.46 -26.89
N GLN A 225 46.72 -30.65 -27.07
CA GLN A 225 47.44 -31.78 -27.69
C GLN A 225 47.78 -31.51 -29.16
N LEU A 226 46.86 -30.90 -29.93
CA LEU A 226 47.11 -30.47 -31.31
C LEU A 226 48.22 -29.42 -31.38
N GLU A 227 48.23 -28.46 -30.46
CA GLU A 227 49.27 -27.43 -30.37
C GLU A 227 50.64 -28.03 -30.07
N GLU A 228 50.74 -28.96 -29.12
CA GLU A 228 51.98 -29.67 -28.79
C GLU A 228 52.52 -30.46 -30.00
N ILE A 229 51.64 -31.14 -30.73
CA ILE A 229 52.01 -31.85 -31.96
C ILE A 229 52.51 -30.89 -33.03
N GLY A 230 51.82 -29.75 -33.24
CA GLY A 230 52.23 -28.71 -34.19
C GLY A 230 53.62 -28.16 -33.86
N GLN A 231 53.85 -27.77 -32.60
CA GLN A 231 55.17 -27.31 -32.14
C GLN A 231 56.27 -28.36 -32.33
N THR A 232 55.94 -29.65 -32.14
CA THR A 232 56.89 -30.75 -32.33
C THR A 232 57.22 -30.97 -33.81
N LEU A 233 56.21 -30.90 -34.69
CA LEU A 233 56.40 -30.97 -36.14
C LEU A 233 57.25 -29.83 -36.68
N ASP A 234 57.10 -28.62 -36.14
CA ASP A 234 57.92 -27.45 -36.51
C ASP A 234 59.39 -27.58 -36.08
N ARG A 235 59.66 -28.33 -35.01
CA ARG A 235 61.02 -28.58 -34.49
C ARG A 235 61.75 -29.71 -35.21
N ILE A 236 61.02 -30.66 -35.81
CA ILE A 236 61.61 -31.77 -36.57
C ILE A 236 61.83 -31.31 -38.01
N GLY A 237 63.10 -31.19 -38.42
CA GLY A 237 63.47 -30.85 -39.80
C GLY A 237 62.85 -31.81 -40.84
N GLN A 238 62.63 -31.34 -42.08
CA GLN A 238 61.87 -32.08 -43.11
C GLN A 238 62.42 -33.47 -43.44
N ASP A 239 63.72 -33.73 -43.27
CA ASP A 239 64.35 -35.00 -43.67
C ASP A 239 64.83 -35.90 -42.51
N ASP A 240 64.91 -35.40 -41.27
CA ASP A 240 65.62 -36.12 -40.19
C ASP A 240 64.79 -37.26 -39.54
N ASN A 241 63.46 -37.30 -39.73
CA ASN A 241 62.62 -38.37 -39.18
C ASN A 241 61.25 -38.55 -39.85
N LYS A 242 61.23 -39.01 -41.12
CA LYS A 242 60.00 -39.21 -41.91
C LYS A 242 58.96 -40.10 -41.23
N THR A 243 59.40 -41.14 -40.51
CA THR A 243 58.49 -42.07 -39.81
C THR A 243 57.82 -41.42 -38.60
N LEU A 244 58.54 -40.63 -37.81
CA LEU A 244 57.96 -39.90 -36.67
C LEU A 244 56.99 -38.83 -37.15
N ARG A 245 57.36 -38.10 -38.22
CA ARG A 245 56.48 -37.09 -38.84
C ARG A 245 55.15 -37.69 -39.28
N ALA A 246 55.17 -38.80 -40.03
CA ALA A 246 53.95 -39.46 -40.49
C ALA A 246 53.04 -39.88 -39.31
N LYS A 247 53.62 -40.39 -38.21
CA LYS A 247 52.86 -40.75 -36.99
C LYS A 247 52.22 -39.54 -36.30
N LEU A 248 52.94 -38.40 -36.26
CA LEU A 248 52.42 -37.16 -35.68
C LEU A 248 51.31 -36.56 -36.55
N GLU A 249 51.46 -36.60 -37.87
CA GLU A 249 50.42 -36.16 -38.82
C GLU A 249 49.16 -37.06 -38.74
N GLU A 250 49.32 -38.37 -38.60
CA GLU A 250 48.21 -39.30 -38.35
C GLU A 250 47.48 -38.99 -37.03
N LYS A 251 48.23 -38.80 -35.94
CA LYS A 251 47.67 -38.43 -34.63
C LYS A 251 46.95 -37.08 -34.68
N MET A 252 47.52 -36.10 -35.39
CA MET A 252 46.91 -34.79 -35.60
C MET A 252 45.57 -34.91 -36.34
N ASN A 253 45.50 -35.73 -37.39
CA ASN A 253 44.24 -35.99 -38.11
C ASN A 253 43.19 -36.65 -37.21
N GLY A 254 43.59 -37.64 -36.40
CA GLY A 254 42.69 -38.27 -35.43
C GLY A 254 42.12 -37.27 -34.41
N LEU A 255 42.97 -36.43 -33.82
CA LEU A 255 42.56 -35.40 -32.86
C LEU A 255 41.71 -34.30 -33.50
N ASN A 256 41.94 -33.94 -34.77
CA ASN A 256 41.09 -33.00 -35.50
C ASN A 256 39.67 -33.55 -35.71
N ILE A 257 39.53 -34.84 -36.01
CA ILE A 257 38.23 -35.50 -36.12
C ILE A 257 37.53 -35.53 -34.76
N GLU A 258 38.26 -35.88 -33.70
CA GLU A 258 37.74 -35.88 -32.32
C GLU A 258 37.25 -34.48 -31.91
N LEU A 259 38.07 -33.45 -32.16
CA LEU A 259 37.71 -32.06 -31.88
C LEU A 259 36.43 -31.65 -32.62
N ALA A 260 36.32 -31.96 -33.91
CA ALA A 260 35.11 -31.66 -34.68
C ALA A 260 33.87 -32.35 -34.09
N GLY A 261 34.02 -33.60 -33.59
CA GLY A 261 32.97 -34.34 -32.90
C GLY A 261 32.54 -33.68 -31.59
N VAL A 262 33.50 -33.25 -30.76
CA VAL A 262 33.23 -32.55 -29.49
C VAL A 262 32.55 -31.21 -29.74
N GLU A 263 33.01 -30.44 -30.73
CA GLU A 263 32.42 -29.16 -31.11
C GLU A 263 31.00 -29.30 -31.69
N ALA A 264 30.72 -30.39 -32.42
CA ALA A 264 29.36 -30.72 -32.86
C ALA A 264 28.43 -31.02 -31.67
N LYS A 265 28.86 -31.86 -30.73
CA LYS A 265 28.12 -32.16 -29.49
C LYS A 265 27.88 -30.91 -28.63
N SER A 266 28.87 -30.01 -28.56
CA SER A 266 28.75 -28.74 -27.83
C SER A 266 27.68 -27.83 -28.46
N ARG A 267 27.68 -27.69 -29.79
CA ARG A 267 26.64 -26.94 -30.53
C ARG A 267 25.25 -27.51 -30.30
N GLU A 268 25.11 -28.83 -30.36
CA GLU A 268 23.85 -29.51 -30.06
C GLU A 268 23.39 -29.25 -28.62
N SER A 269 24.30 -29.38 -27.65
CA SER A 269 24.03 -29.10 -26.22
C SER A 269 23.48 -27.69 -26.01
N ARG A 270 24.06 -26.67 -26.66
CA ARG A 270 23.59 -25.29 -26.60
C ARG A 270 22.21 -25.09 -27.19
N MET A 271 21.92 -25.73 -28.33
CA MET A 271 20.60 -25.65 -28.95
C MET A 271 19.52 -26.22 -28.03
N TRP A 272 19.78 -27.38 -27.42
CA TRP A 272 18.86 -27.98 -26.46
C TRP A 272 18.72 -27.16 -25.18
N GLY A 273 19.83 -26.67 -24.62
CA GLY A 273 19.82 -25.77 -23.46
C GLY A 273 18.98 -24.51 -23.71
N SER A 274 19.11 -23.90 -24.89
CA SER A 274 18.32 -22.73 -25.29
C SER A 274 16.83 -23.02 -25.40
N ARG A 275 16.44 -24.23 -25.85
CA ARG A 275 15.04 -24.65 -25.91
C ARG A 275 14.47 -24.87 -24.51
N ILE A 276 15.21 -25.54 -23.63
CA ILE A 276 14.80 -25.81 -22.24
C ILE A 276 14.69 -24.53 -21.41
N MET A 277 15.48 -23.50 -21.72
CA MET A 277 15.39 -22.21 -21.05
C MET A 277 14.09 -21.44 -21.29
N ARG A 278 13.38 -21.72 -22.40
CA ARG A 278 12.13 -21.03 -22.73
C ARG A 278 11.03 -21.22 -21.68
N PRO A 279 10.64 -22.46 -21.30
CA PRO A 279 9.64 -22.66 -20.26
C PRO A 279 10.07 -22.10 -18.91
N ILE A 280 11.37 -22.18 -18.55
CA ILE A 280 11.89 -21.55 -17.32
C ILE A 280 11.68 -20.04 -17.34
N HIS A 281 12.04 -19.38 -18.44
CA HIS A 281 11.87 -17.94 -18.59
C HIS A 281 10.40 -17.52 -18.56
N LEU A 282 9.52 -18.26 -19.25
CA LEU A 282 8.08 -18.03 -19.25
C LEU A 282 7.48 -18.22 -17.85
N SER A 283 7.92 -19.21 -17.08
CA SER A 283 7.50 -19.40 -15.69
C SER A 283 7.86 -18.19 -14.83
N ASN A 284 9.10 -17.73 -14.90
CA ASN A 284 9.54 -16.54 -14.17
C ASN A 284 8.76 -15.29 -14.59
N LYS A 285 8.43 -15.16 -15.88
CA LYS A 285 7.60 -14.06 -16.39
C LYS A 285 6.16 -14.14 -15.87
N LEU A 286 5.61 -15.35 -15.77
CA LEU A 286 4.28 -15.59 -15.22
C LEU A 286 4.21 -15.25 -13.73
N GLU A 287 5.22 -15.62 -12.94
CA GLU A 287 5.29 -15.25 -11.52
C GLU A 287 5.32 -13.72 -11.31
N LYS A 288 6.13 -13.01 -12.11
CA LYS A 288 6.16 -11.53 -12.08
C LYS A 288 4.81 -10.94 -12.45
N SER A 289 4.18 -11.46 -13.51
CA SER A 289 2.85 -11.02 -13.96
C SER A 289 1.77 -11.25 -12.88
N LYS A 290 1.82 -12.38 -12.17
CA LYS A 290 0.91 -12.65 -11.04
C LYS A 290 1.10 -11.67 -9.88
N ALA A 291 2.35 -11.35 -9.54
CA ALA A 291 2.63 -10.35 -8.50
C ALA A 291 2.09 -8.96 -8.88
N GLU A 292 2.25 -8.55 -10.15
CA GLU A 292 1.66 -7.31 -10.67
C GLU A 292 0.12 -7.34 -10.61
N VAL A 293 -0.51 -8.45 -11.02
CA VAL A 293 -1.97 -8.63 -10.94
C VAL A 293 -2.47 -8.52 -9.49
N ASP A 294 -1.79 -9.16 -8.53
CA ASP A 294 -2.20 -9.12 -7.12
C ASP A 294 -2.03 -7.73 -6.51
N PHE A 295 -0.98 -7.00 -6.89
CA PHE A 295 -0.82 -5.59 -6.51
C PHE A 295 -1.99 -4.74 -7.03
N VAL A 296 -2.30 -4.79 -8.32
CA VAL A 296 -3.38 -3.99 -8.92
C VAL A 296 -4.75 -4.38 -8.36
N LYS A 297 -5.00 -5.66 -8.08
CA LYS A 297 -6.24 -6.10 -7.38
C LYS A 297 -6.39 -5.44 -6.00
N ASN A 298 -5.30 -5.33 -5.24
CA ASN A 298 -5.32 -4.68 -3.95
C ASN A 298 -5.64 -3.17 -4.08
N GLU A 299 -5.04 -2.48 -5.06
CA GLU A 299 -5.34 -1.08 -5.34
C GLU A 299 -6.81 -0.88 -5.70
N VAL A 300 -7.35 -1.72 -6.60
CA VAL A 300 -8.79 -1.70 -6.96
C VAL A 300 -9.66 -1.86 -5.72
N SER A 301 -9.36 -2.83 -4.85
CA SER A 301 -10.16 -3.07 -3.64
C SER A 301 -10.09 -1.90 -2.64
N GLN A 302 -8.91 -1.32 -2.43
CA GLN A 302 -8.73 -0.16 -1.55
C GLN A 302 -9.50 1.06 -2.07
N ILE A 303 -9.39 1.35 -3.37
CA ILE A 303 -10.09 2.47 -3.99
C ILE A 303 -11.60 2.27 -3.94
N GLU A 304 -12.11 1.05 -4.18
CA GLU A 304 -13.54 0.74 -4.03
C GLU A 304 -14.03 1.00 -2.60
N GLN A 305 -13.25 0.59 -1.58
CA GLN A 305 -13.58 0.87 -0.19
C GLN A 305 -13.60 2.37 0.11
N ILE A 306 -12.62 3.14 -0.39
CA ILE A 306 -12.59 4.60 -0.23
C ILE A 306 -13.81 5.23 -0.90
N ILE A 307 -14.12 4.85 -2.14
CA ILE A 307 -15.28 5.37 -2.87
C ILE A 307 -16.58 5.09 -2.11
N GLU A 308 -16.77 3.87 -1.60
CA GLU A 308 -17.97 3.54 -0.82
C GLU A 308 -18.03 4.32 0.51
N GLN A 309 -16.89 4.53 1.18
CA GLN A 309 -16.83 5.39 2.36
C GLN A 309 -17.26 6.83 2.03
N LEU A 310 -16.68 7.43 0.98
CA LEU A 310 -17.00 8.79 0.54
C LEU A 310 -18.47 8.93 0.12
N LYS A 311 -19.01 7.97 -0.66
CA LYS A 311 -20.44 7.94 -1.01
C LYS A 311 -21.33 7.84 0.22
N SER A 312 -20.96 7.00 1.19
CA SER A 312 -21.74 6.83 2.43
C SER A 312 -21.75 8.11 3.28
N GLN A 313 -20.65 8.88 3.26
CA GLN A 313 -20.57 10.19 3.92
C GLN A 313 -21.46 11.21 3.20
N LEU A 314 -21.42 11.28 1.87
CA LEU A 314 -22.29 12.16 1.08
C LEU A 314 -23.78 11.82 1.23
N ALA A 315 -24.14 10.55 1.42
CA ALA A 315 -25.53 10.10 1.53
C ALA A 315 -26.16 10.35 2.90
N LYS A 316 -25.39 10.71 3.94
CA LYS A 316 -25.88 10.88 5.32
C LYS A 316 -25.91 12.36 5.72
N PRO A 317 -27.04 13.07 5.51
CA PRO A 317 -27.16 14.49 5.86
C PRO A 317 -26.96 14.75 7.36
N ASN A 318 -27.23 13.78 8.23
CA ASN A 318 -27.14 13.92 9.69
C ASN A 318 -25.77 13.54 10.30
N MET A 319 -24.80 13.04 9.51
CA MET A 319 -23.41 12.90 9.99
C MET A 319 -22.66 14.24 9.97
N MET A 320 -23.22 15.25 9.33
CA MET A 320 -22.63 16.58 9.21
C MET A 320 -22.66 17.33 10.56
N GLN A 321 -23.71 17.20 11.38
CA GLN A 321 -23.71 17.80 12.71
C GLN A 321 -22.84 17.00 13.71
N PRO A 322 -22.00 17.67 14.53
CA PRO A 322 -21.16 17.02 15.53
C PRO A 322 -21.99 16.23 16.54
N ILE A 323 -21.75 14.92 16.63
CA ILE A 323 -22.37 14.07 17.64
C ILE A 323 -21.37 13.93 18.79
N ILE A 324 -21.77 14.39 19.97
CA ILE A 324 -20.93 14.37 21.17
C ILE A 324 -21.24 13.10 21.95
N TYR A 325 -20.20 12.35 22.33
CA TYR A 325 -20.38 11.13 23.11
C TYR A 325 -21.08 11.45 24.43
N GLU A 326 -22.20 10.77 24.70
CA GLU A 326 -23.05 10.95 25.89
C GLU A 326 -23.57 12.38 26.12
N ASN A 327 -23.35 13.32 25.17
CA ASN A 327 -23.61 14.77 25.35
C ASN A 327 -22.92 15.38 26.58
N GLU A 328 -21.84 14.76 27.07
CA GLU A 328 -21.10 15.18 28.24
C GLU A 328 -19.73 15.76 27.87
N ILE A 329 -19.36 16.85 28.53
CA ILE A 329 -18.05 17.50 28.43
C ILE A 329 -17.44 17.55 29.82
N LYS A 330 -16.24 17.00 29.96
CA LYS A 330 -15.52 16.98 31.23
C LYS A 330 -14.55 18.13 31.28
N VAL A 331 -14.73 19.04 32.23
CA VAL A 331 -13.88 20.22 32.44
C VAL A 331 -12.99 19.98 33.66
N PHE A 332 -11.69 20.19 33.50
CA PHE A 332 -10.67 19.96 34.52
C PHE A 332 -9.89 21.24 34.78
N PRO A 333 -9.46 21.51 36.02
CA PRO A 333 -8.44 22.51 36.26
C PRO A 333 -7.11 22.07 35.63
N VAL A 334 -6.29 23.04 35.24
CA VAL A 334 -4.99 22.81 34.62
C VAL A 334 -3.87 23.17 35.59
N LYS A 335 -2.80 22.38 35.59
CA LYS A 335 -1.58 22.61 36.35
C LYS A 335 -0.35 22.64 35.46
#